data_AF-A0A3B9G181-F1
#
_entry.id   AF-A0A3B9G181-F1
#
_cell.length_a   1.000
_cell.length_b   1.000
_cell.length_c   1.000
_cell.angle_alpha   90.00
_cell.angle_beta   90.00
_cell.angle_gamma   90.00
#
_symmetry.space_group_name_H-M   'P 1'
#
loop_
_entity.id
_entity.type
_entity.pdbx_description
1 polymer ?
#
loop_
_entity_poly.entity_id
_entity_poly.type
_entity_poly.pdbx_seq_one_letter_code
_entity_poly.pdbx_strand_id
1 'polypeptide(L)'
;MIQINLIQKRLLSELYNEIPYSSKTLGNLLGVSDRTIRNEIIKLNEVLKDHGAQIAAKARTGCELEVTDRAAFSKFCAQLGIDSEYMTRIPEYLQLAHALIRTIICSEKPLHLADLAEMYYTNITTVKNA
;
A
#
# COMPACT_ATOMS: atom_id res chain seq x y z
N MET A 1 18.83 -17.65 -1.52
CA MET A 1 17.55 -17.56 -2.25
C MET A 1 16.52 -17.18 -1.21
N ILE A 2 15.94 -15.99 -1.29
CA ILE A 2 15.06 -15.47 -0.25
C ILE A 2 13.76 -16.29 -0.28
N GLN A 3 13.44 -16.98 0.82
CA GLN A 3 12.24 -17.81 0.93
C GLN A 3 11.09 -16.96 1.48
N ILE A 4 10.33 -16.34 0.58
CA ILE A 4 9.08 -15.66 0.91
C ILE A 4 7.96 -16.26 0.06
N ASN A 5 6.85 -16.60 0.70
CA ASN A 5 5.70 -17.22 0.05
C ASN A 5 4.75 -16.18 -0.58
N LEU A 6 3.75 -16.64 -1.31
CA LEU A 6 2.79 -15.76 -1.99
C LEU A 6 2.00 -14.86 -1.03
N ILE A 7 1.62 -15.36 0.16
CA ILE A 7 0.89 -14.59 1.16
C ILE A 7 1.77 -13.47 1.71
N GLN A 8 3.04 -13.77 1.99
CA GLN A 8 4.03 -12.82 2.48
C GLN A 8 4.36 -11.75 1.44
N LYS A 9 4.49 -12.13 0.16
CA LYS A 9 4.64 -11.16 -0.93
C LYS A 9 3.44 -10.21 -0.99
N ARG A 10 2.22 -10.74 -0.91
CA ARG A 10 0.99 -9.92 -0.90
C ARG A 10 0.87 -9.06 0.36
N LEU A 11 1.23 -9.57 1.54
CA LEU A 11 1.27 -8.78 2.78
C LEU A 11 2.19 -7.56 2.64
N LEU A 12 3.40 -7.79 2.15
CA LEU A 12 4.38 -6.75 1.98
C LEU A 12 3.93 -5.73 0.93
N SER A 13 3.26 -6.21 -0.12
CA SER A 13 2.72 -5.35 -1.16
C SER A 13 1.65 -4.41 -0.61
N GLU A 14 0.67 -4.94 0.13
CA GLU A 14 -0.40 -4.12 0.73
C GLU A 14 0.13 -3.09 1.75
N LEU A 15 1.16 -3.47 2.51
CA LEU A 15 1.75 -2.62 3.55
C LEU A 15 2.81 -1.63 3.03
N TYR A 16 3.20 -1.71 1.75
CA TYR A 16 4.24 -0.87 1.16
C TYR A 16 3.91 0.62 1.20
N ASN A 17 2.62 0.98 1.15
CA ASN A 17 2.16 2.37 1.15
C ASN A 17 2.13 3.03 2.55
N GLU A 18 2.71 2.39 3.57
CA GLU A 18 2.76 2.89 4.96
C GLU A 18 1.37 3.16 5.58
N ILE A 19 0.29 2.65 4.96
CA ILE A 19 -1.07 2.73 5.52
C ILE A 19 -1.25 1.57 6.51
N PRO A 20 -1.60 1.85 7.78
CA PRO A 20 -1.79 0.80 8.75
C PRO A 20 -3.08 0.01 8.46
N TYR A 21 -2.97 -1.32 8.39
CA TYR A 21 -4.11 -2.22 8.19
C TYR A 21 -4.34 -3.11 9.40
N SER A 22 -5.60 -3.29 9.81
CA SER A 22 -5.91 -4.29 10.84
C SER A 22 -5.65 -5.71 10.31
N SER A 23 -5.24 -6.63 11.18
CA SER A 23 -5.00 -8.03 10.80
C SER A 23 -6.27 -8.72 10.26
N LYS A 24 -7.45 -8.28 10.70
CA LYS A 24 -8.75 -8.69 10.14
C LYS A 24 -8.96 -8.19 8.70
N THR A 25 -8.59 -6.93 8.43
CA THR A 25 -8.68 -6.35 7.08
C THR A 25 -7.75 -7.07 6.11
N LEU A 26 -6.50 -7.32 6.53
CA LEU A 26 -5.54 -8.09 5.75
C LEU A 26 -6.01 -9.52 5.50
N GLY A 27 -6.59 -10.17 6.53
CA GLY A 27 -7.17 -11.51 6.39
C GLY A 27 -8.27 -11.58 5.34
N ASN A 28 -9.20 -10.62 5.38
CA ASN A 28 -10.28 -10.54 4.38
C ASN A 28 -9.75 -10.30 2.96
N LEU A 29 -8.78 -9.39 2.80
CA LEU A 29 -8.20 -9.05 1.49
C LEU A 29 -7.40 -10.21 0.88
N LEU A 30 -6.73 -10.98 1.73
CA LEU A 30 -5.89 -12.10 1.32
C LEU A 30 -6.64 -13.45 1.32
N GLY A 31 -7.89 -13.49 1.80
CA GLY A 31 -8.72 -14.70 1.87
C GLY A 31 -8.24 -15.70 2.93
N VAL A 32 -7.59 -15.22 4.00
CA VAL A 32 -7.00 -16.06 5.05
C VAL A 32 -7.44 -15.63 6.44
N SER A 33 -7.30 -16.53 7.42
CA SER A 33 -7.64 -16.21 8.80
C SER A 33 -6.69 -15.17 9.40
N ASP A 34 -7.20 -14.40 10.35
CA ASP A 34 -6.41 -13.46 11.16
C ASP A 34 -5.25 -14.16 11.90
N ARG A 35 -5.42 -15.43 12.30
CA ARG A 35 -4.34 -16.25 12.86
C ARG A 35 -3.22 -16.49 11.83
N THR A 36 -3.59 -16.77 10.57
CA THR A 36 -2.64 -16.95 9.48
C THR A 36 -1.86 -15.67 9.23
N ILE A 37 -2.53 -14.52 9.16
CA ILE A 37 -1.88 -13.21 8.98
C ILE A 37 -0.81 -12.98 10.04
N ARG A 38 -1.13 -13.16 11.33
CA ARG A 38 -0.15 -12.98 12.41
C ARG A 38 1.06 -13.91 12.27
N ASN A 39 0.83 -15.18 11.97
CA ASN A 39 1.91 -16.14 11.77
C ASN A 39 2.79 -15.79 10.58
N GLU A 40 2.20 -15.34 9.47
CA GLU A 40 2.94 -14.94 8.28
C GLU A 40 3.70 -13.62 8.49
N ILE A 41 3.18 -12.68 9.27
CA ILE A 41 3.90 -11.46 9.68
C ILE A 41 5.13 -11.82 10.52
N ILE A 42 5.03 -12.75 11.47
CA ILE A 42 6.17 -13.18 12.29
C ILE A 42 7.29 -13.73 11.41
N LYS A 43 6.96 -14.66 10.50
CA LYS A 43 7.92 -15.24 9.56
C LYS A 43 8.51 -14.20 8.60
N LEU A 44 7.67 -13.30 8.09
CA LEU A 44 8.12 -12.24 7.20
C LEU A 44 9.07 -11.27 7.92
N ASN A 45 8.82 -10.97 9.19
CA ASN A 45 9.71 -10.11 9.99
C ASN A 45 11.08 -10.72 10.24
N GLU A 46 11.22 -12.05 10.26
CA GLU A 46 12.54 -12.70 10.33
C GLU A 46 13.38 -12.35 9.09
N VAL A 47 12.75 -12.28 7.91
CA VAL A 47 13.41 -11.92 6.66
C VAL A 47 13.60 -10.40 6.52
N LEU A 48 12.59 -9.61 6.88
CA LEU A 48 12.61 -8.16 6.71
C LEU A 48 13.69 -7.48 7.56
N LYS A 49 13.96 -8.01 8.77
CA LYS A 49 14.99 -7.45 9.67
C LYS A 49 16.37 -7.41 9.03
N ASP A 50 16.73 -8.45 8.28
CA ASP A 50 18.00 -8.53 7.55
C ASP A 50 18.06 -7.57 6.35
N HIS A 51 16.91 -7.02 5.95
CA HIS A 51 16.75 -6.12 4.82
C HIS A 51 16.30 -4.72 5.24
N GLY A 52 16.47 -4.35 6.52
CA GLY A 52 16.24 -2.98 6.98
C GLY A 52 14.77 -2.58 7.13
N ALA A 53 13.87 -3.54 7.37
CA ALA A 53 12.46 -3.27 7.61
C ALA A 53 11.84 -4.23 8.64
N GLN A 54 10.66 -3.89 9.14
CA GLN A 54 9.83 -4.78 9.94
C GLN A 54 8.36 -4.36 9.85
N ILE A 55 7.44 -5.29 10.07
CA ILE A 55 6.02 -5.01 10.22
C ILE A 55 5.71 -4.96 11.73
N ALA A 56 5.39 -3.77 12.23
CA ALA A 56 5.00 -3.55 13.61
C ALA A 56 3.48 -3.61 13.76
N ALA A 57 2.98 -4.33 14.76
CA ALA A 57 1.59 -4.27 15.16
C ALA A 57 1.41 -3.19 16.23
N LYS A 58 0.80 -2.06 15.87
CA LYS A 58 0.49 -0.97 16.79
C LYS A 58 -0.95 -1.12 17.32
N ALA A 59 -1.11 -0.93 18.63
CA ALA A 59 -2.42 -0.98 19.26
C ALA A 59 -3.34 0.09 18.67
N ARG A 60 -4.60 -0.27 18.38
CA ARG A 60 -5.66 0.56 17.76
C ARG A 60 -5.46 0.98 16.30
N THR A 61 -4.25 0.99 15.75
CA THR A 61 -4.01 1.37 14.33
C THR A 61 -3.82 0.17 13.41
N GLY A 62 -3.31 -0.96 13.91
CA GLY A 62 -3.11 -2.19 13.11
C GLY A 62 -1.65 -2.46 12.80
N CYS A 63 -1.41 -3.20 11.71
CA CYS A 63 -0.10 -3.56 11.20
C CYS A 63 0.43 -2.46 10.27
N GLU A 64 1.66 -2.01 10.49
CA GLU A 64 2.33 -0.96 9.74
C GLU A 64 3.75 -1.40 9.38
N LEU A 65 4.23 -1.01 8.21
CA LEU A 65 5.61 -1.26 7.77
C LEU A 65 6.53 -0.16 8.29
N GLU A 66 7.52 -0.53 9.07
CA GLU A 66 8.57 0.35 9.56
C GLU A 66 9.88 0.05 8.80
N VAL A 67 10.41 1.06 8.10
CA VAL A 67 11.66 0.93 7.34
C VAL A 67 12.79 1.64 8.09
N THR A 68 13.79 0.87 8.52
CA THR A 68 14.98 1.37 9.24
C THR A 68 16.14 1.66 8.29
N ASP A 69 16.31 0.88 7.21
CA ASP A 69 17.26 1.13 6.13
C ASP A 69 16.55 1.07 4.78
N ARG A 70 16.25 2.25 4.24
CA ARG A 70 15.53 2.41 2.97
C ARG A 70 16.32 1.88 1.77
N ALA A 71 17.66 1.90 1.80
CA ALA A 71 18.47 1.41 0.69
C ALA A 71 18.51 -0.13 0.65
N ALA A 72 18.63 -0.77 1.81
CA ALA A 72 18.54 -2.23 1.93
C ALA A 72 17.14 -2.73 1.56
N PHE A 73 16.10 -2.04 2.06
CA PHE A 73 14.72 -2.41 1.80
C PHE A 73 14.33 -2.26 0.33
N SER A 74 14.74 -1.16 -0.33
CA SER A 74 14.48 -0.99 -1.77
C SER A 74 15.16 -2.07 -2.62
N LYS A 75 16.39 -2.49 -2.29
CA LYS A 75 17.04 -3.62 -2.99
C LYS A 75 16.26 -4.92 -2.83
N PHE A 76 15.70 -5.15 -1.63
CA PHE A 76 14.87 -6.31 -1.35
C PHE A 76 13.56 -6.29 -2.15
N CYS A 77 12.85 -5.16 -2.16
CA CYS A 77 11.62 -5.00 -2.96
C CYS A 77 11.88 -5.17 -4.46
N ALA A 78 13.01 -4.66 -4.98
CA ALA A 78 13.42 -4.84 -6.37
C ALA A 78 13.67 -6.32 -6.71
N GLN A 79 14.35 -7.06 -5.82
CA GLN A 79 14.58 -8.51 -5.99
C GLN A 79 13.28 -9.32 -6.00
N LEU A 80 12.23 -8.83 -5.34
CA LEU A 80 10.90 -9.46 -5.31
C LEU A 80 9.97 -8.99 -6.42
N GLY A 81 10.40 -8.03 -7.24
CA GLY A 81 9.57 -7.41 -8.27
C GLY A 81 8.40 -6.59 -7.71
N ILE A 82 8.43 -6.23 -6.42
CA ILE A 82 7.37 -5.44 -5.78
C ILE A 82 7.39 -4.01 -6.34
N ASP A 83 8.58 -3.45 -6.59
CA ASP A 83 8.74 -2.11 -7.16
C ASP A 83 8.10 -2.01 -8.56
N SER A 84 8.19 -3.06 -9.38
CA SER A 84 7.62 -3.07 -10.74
C SER A 84 6.09 -3.24 -10.74
N GLU A 85 5.55 -4.02 -9.81
CA GLU A 85 4.11 -4.34 -9.72
C GLU A 85 3.31 -3.15 -9.14
N TYR A 86 3.93 -2.33 -8.28
CA TYR A 86 3.35 -1.09 -7.72
C TYR A 86 3.59 0.14 -8.60
N MET A 87 4.71 0.24 -9.32
CA MET A 87 4.90 1.33 -10.30
C MET A 87 3.94 1.25 -11.49
N THR A 88 3.36 0.08 -11.80
CA THR A 88 2.41 -0.07 -12.90
C THR A 88 0.94 -0.08 -12.49
N ARG A 89 0.60 -0.33 -11.22
CA ARG A 89 -0.80 -0.34 -10.75
C ARG A 89 -0.99 0.59 -9.57
N ILE A 90 -1.61 1.73 -9.84
CA ILE A 90 -2.25 2.56 -8.82
C ILE A 90 -3.37 1.71 -8.19
N PRO A 91 -3.34 1.46 -6.87
CA PRO A 91 -4.41 0.72 -6.20
C PRO A 91 -5.77 1.33 -6.52
N GLU A 92 -6.79 0.50 -6.72
CA GLU A 92 -8.12 0.93 -7.19
C GLU A 92 -8.72 2.05 -6.32
N TYR A 93 -8.52 1.99 -5.00
CA TYR A 93 -8.97 3.03 -4.07
C TYR A 93 -8.22 4.37 -4.20
N LEU A 94 -7.02 4.40 -4.81
CA LEU A 94 -6.22 5.60 -5.06
C LEU A 94 -6.32 6.13 -6.49
N GLN A 95 -7.01 5.41 -7.39
CA GLN A 95 -7.03 5.80 -8.82
C GLN A 95 -7.66 7.17 -9.04
N LEU A 96 -8.75 7.49 -8.33
CA LEU A 96 -9.38 8.81 -8.41
C LEU A 96 -8.45 9.91 -7.89
N ALA A 97 -7.88 9.73 -6.71
CA ALA A 97 -6.95 10.70 -6.12
C ALA A 97 -5.75 10.96 -7.05
N HIS A 98 -5.16 9.90 -7.61
CA HIS A 98 -4.06 10.01 -8.55
C HIS A 98 -4.45 10.75 -9.83
N ALA A 99 -5.63 10.45 -10.39
CA ALA A 99 -6.13 11.15 -11.56
C ALA A 99 -6.38 12.64 -11.29
N LEU A 100 -6.98 12.98 -10.14
CA LEU A 100 -7.22 14.35 -9.71
C LEU A 100 -5.90 15.13 -9.55
N ILE A 101 -4.92 14.56 -8.84
CA ILE A 101 -3.60 15.18 -8.65
C ILE A 101 -2.93 15.46 -9.99
N ARG A 102 -2.97 14.49 -10.93
CA ARG A 102 -2.38 14.65 -12.26
C ARG A 102 -3.04 15.80 -13.03
N THR A 103 -4.36 15.91 -12.99
CA THR A 103 -5.10 16.99 -13.66
C THR A 103 -4.82 18.35 -13.02
N ILE A 104 -4.72 18.42 -11.69
CA ILE A 104 -4.39 19.65 -10.98
C ILE A 104 -2.97 20.12 -11.35
N ILE A 105 -1.99 19.22 -11.33
CA ILE A 105 -0.58 19.56 -11.64
C ILE A 105 -0.44 19.99 -13.10
N CYS A 106 -1.18 19.39 -14.02
CA CYS A 106 -1.11 19.68 -15.44
C CYS A 106 -2.04 20.82 -15.90
N SER A 107 -2.83 21.41 -15.00
CA SER A 107 -3.74 22.51 -15.35
C SER A 107 -3.04 23.86 -15.20
N GLU A 108 -3.08 24.66 -16.26
CA GLU A 108 -2.62 26.06 -16.24
C GLU A 108 -3.66 27.02 -15.63
N LYS A 109 -4.89 26.54 -15.38
CA LYS A 109 -6.01 27.33 -14.89
C LYS A 109 -6.50 26.82 -13.53
N PRO A 110 -7.08 27.72 -12.70
CA PRO A 110 -7.80 27.30 -11.51
C PRO A 110 -8.94 26.35 -11.90
N LEU A 111 -9.04 25.22 -11.21
CA LEU A 111 -10.08 24.21 -11.42
C LEU A 111 -11.14 24.32 -10.32
N HIS A 112 -12.43 24.33 -10.68
CA HIS A 112 -13.49 24.18 -9.69
C HIS A 112 -13.76 22.71 -9.40
N LEU A 113 -14.16 22.41 -8.15
CA LEU A 113 -14.49 21.04 -7.73
C LEU A 113 -15.67 20.46 -8.52
N ALA A 114 -16.60 21.31 -8.99
CA ALA A 114 -17.70 20.89 -9.85
C ALA A 114 -17.20 20.36 -11.20
N ASP A 115 -16.23 21.04 -11.81
CA ASP A 115 -15.65 20.65 -13.10
C ASP A 115 -14.92 19.31 -12.99
N LEU A 116 -14.22 19.08 -11.88
CA LEU A 116 -13.55 17.81 -11.60
C LEU A 116 -14.57 16.68 -11.39
N ALA A 117 -15.65 16.94 -10.66
CA ALA A 117 -16.70 15.96 -10.44
C ALA A 117 -17.36 15.54 -11.77
N GLU A 118 -17.64 16.50 -12.65
CA GLU A 118 -18.17 16.24 -13.98
C GLU A 118 -17.17 15.47 -14.86
N MET A 119 -15.90 15.90 -14.90
CA MET A 119 -14.84 15.27 -15.69
C MET A 119 -14.62 13.79 -15.34
N TYR A 120 -14.72 13.45 -14.06
CA TYR A 120 -14.53 12.09 -13.55
C TYR A 120 -15.84 11.33 -13.32
N TYR A 121 -16.98 11.85 -13.79
CA TYR A 121 -18.31 11.25 -13.64
C TYR A 121 -18.64 10.84 -12.21
N THR A 122 -18.27 11.69 -11.25
CA THR A 122 -18.44 11.46 -9.82
C THR A 122 -19.13 12.66 -9.17
N ASN A 123 -19.35 12.62 -7.86
CA ASN A 123 -19.94 13.74 -7.14
C ASN A 123 -18.87 14.60 -6.43
N ILE A 124 -19.20 15.87 -6.18
CA ILE A 124 -18.29 16.84 -5.54
C ILE A 124 -17.80 16.34 -4.16
N THR A 125 -18.66 15.66 -3.41
CA THR A 125 -18.32 15.10 -2.09
C THR A 125 -17.28 13.98 -2.19
N THR A 126 -17.33 13.16 -3.23
CA THR A 126 -16.35 12.11 -3.52
C THR A 126 -15.03 12.71 -3.97
N VAL A 127 -15.02 13.74 -4.82
CA VAL A 127 -13.78 14.48 -5.17
C VAL A 127 -13.14 15.12 -3.93
N LYS A 128 -13.96 15.69 -3.05
CA LYS A 128 -13.50 16.34 -1.81
C LYS A 128 -12.90 15.35 -0.80
N ASN A 129 -13.39 14.12 -0.79
CA ASN A 129 -12.98 13.07 0.15
C ASN A 129 -12.06 12.01 -0.50
N ALA A 130 -11.59 12.26 -1.72
CA ALA A 130 -10.69 11.38 -2.46
C ALA A 130 -9.30 11.35 -1.86
#